data_AF-A0A3P6RVU9-F1
#
_entry.id   AF-A0A3P6RVU9-F1
#
_cell.length_a   1.000
_cell.length_b   1.000
_cell.length_c   1.000
_cell.angle_alpha   90.00
_cell.angle_beta   90.00
_cell.angle_gamma   90.00
#
_symmetry.space_group_name_H-M   'P 1'
#
loop_
_entity.id
_entity.type
_entity.pdbx_description
1 polymer ?
#
loop_
_entity_poly.entity_id
_entity_poly.type
_entity_poly.pdbx_seq_one_letter_code
_entity_poly.pdbx_strand_id
1 'polypeptide(L)' 'MVEAALKAGYRLFDTAELYKNEKELGVAFAEYLPKFGLKREDIFITTKVQIMDGKVSEWAEQSLKESLEKLKTEYVN' A
#
# COMPACT_ATOMS: atom_id res chain seq x y z
N MET A 1 0.12 7.90 12.00
CA MET A 1 1.44 7.25 12.14
C MET A 1 2.32 7.40 10.91
N VAL A 2 1.77 7.35 9.69
CA VAL A 2 2.53 7.49 8.43
C VAL A 2 3.34 8.79 8.37
N GLU A 3 2.75 9.94 8.72
CA GLU A 3 3.47 11.22 8.74
C GLU A 3 4.71 11.18 9.65
N ALA A 4 4.57 10.65 10.87
CA ALA A 4 5.68 10.53 11.81
C ALA A 4 6.77 9.58 11.28
N ALA A 5 6.39 8.48 10.63
CA ALA A 5 7.33 7.55 10.01
C ALA A 5 8.10 8.20 8.86
N LEU A 6 7.41 8.92 7.97
CA LEU A 6 8.04 9.65 6.86
C LEU A 6 9.02 10.72 7.39
N LYS A 7 8.61 11.47 8.42
CA LYS A 7 9.44 12.45 9.13
C LYS A 7 10.68 11.83 9.76
N ALA A 8 10.56 10.61 10.30
CA ALA A 8 11.66 9.85 10.89
C ALA A 8 12.57 9.17 9.85
N GLY A 9 12.26 9.29 8.55
CA GLY A 9 13.10 8.75 7.47
C GLY A 9 12.69 7.36 6.97
N TYR A 10 11.58 6.79 7.44
CA TYR A 10 11.10 5.51 6.91
C TYR A 10 10.67 5.64 5.45
N ARG A 11 11.04 4.66 4.64
CA ARG A 11 10.64 4.55 3.23
C ARG A 11 9.98 3.22 2.89
N LEU A 12 10.06 2.22 3.75
CA LEU A 12 9.36 0.95 3.58
C LEU A 12 8.08 0.94 4.41
N PHE A 13 6.98 0.54 3.77
CA PHE A 13 5.68 0.34 4.39
C PHE A 13 5.18 -1.07 4.07
N ASP A 14 5.07 -1.90 5.10
CA ASP A 14 4.50 -3.23 5.03
C ASP A 14 3.00 -3.16 5.38
N THR A 15 2.16 -3.69 4.51
CA THR A 15 0.71 -3.79 4.70
C THR A 15 0.20 -5.17 4.24
N ALA A 16 -1.10 -5.40 4.36
CA ALA A 16 -1.78 -6.56 3.85
C ALA A 16 -3.27 -6.24 3.66
N GLU A 17 -3.92 -6.92 2.71
CA GLU A 17 -5.37 -6.84 2.55
C GLU A 17 -6.10 -7.14 3.88
N LEU A 18 -5.62 -8.15 4.61
CA LEU A 18 -6.20 -8.58 5.88
C LEU A 18 -6.11 -7.50 6.99
N TYR A 19 -5.21 -6.52 6.88
CA TYR A 19 -5.09 -5.45 7.87
C TYR A 19 -6.24 -4.44 7.79
N LYS A 20 -7.00 -4.46 6.68
CA LYS A 20 -8.20 -3.63 6.47
C LYS A 20 -7.96 -2.12 6.65
N ASN A 21 -6.74 -1.67 6.40
CA ASN A 21 -6.32 -0.27 6.55
C ASN A 21 -5.56 0.29 5.34
N GLU A 22 -5.54 -0.43 4.20
CA GLU A 22 -4.83 0.00 2.99
C GLU A 22 -5.41 1.28 2.39
N LYS A 23 -6.71 1.52 2.54
CA LYS A 23 -7.38 2.73 2.07
C LYS A 23 -6.88 3.96 2.84
N GLU A 24 -6.79 3.84 4.16
CA GLU A 24 -6.27 4.85 5.06
C GLU A 24 -4.79 5.11 4.77
N LEU A 25 -4.03 4.05 4.49
CA LEU A 25 -2.62 4.14 4.11
C LEU A 25 -2.43 4.88 2.78
N GLY A 26 -3.24 4.58 1.76
CA GLY A 26 -3.21 5.27 0.46
C GLY A 26 -3.58 6.76 0.56
N VAL A 27 -4.58 7.11 1.39
CA VAL A 27 -4.91 8.52 1.69
C VAL A 27 -3.73 9.21 2.37
N ALA A 28 -3.10 8.56 3.35
CA ALA A 28 -1.96 9.12 4.05
C ALA A 28 -0.75 9.34 3.12
N PHE A 29 -0.46 8.43 2.19
CA PHE A 29 0.61 8.64 1.21
C PHE A 29 0.33 9.82 0.28
N ALA A 30 -0.89 9.93 -0.25
CA ALA A 30 -1.28 11.04 -1.10
C ALA A 30 -1.17 12.39 -0.38
N GLU A 31 -1.44 12.43 0.92
CA GLU A 31 -1.33 13.65 1.73
C GLU A 31 0.11 13.98 2.14
N TYR A 32 0.86 12.99 2.64
CA TYR A 32 2.10 13.25 3.36
C TYR A 32 3.35 13.17 2.48
N LEU A 33 3.39 12.37 1.42
CA LEU A 33 4.57 12.31 0.54
C LEU A 33 4.94 13.70 -0.01
N PRO A 34 3.99 14.51 -0.56
CA PRO A 34 4.32 15.84 -1.05
C PRO A 34 4.80 16.80 0.04
N LYS A 35 4.27 16.68 1.27
CA LYS A 35 4.69 17.52 2.41
C LYS A 35 6.16 17.30 2.80
N PHE A 36 6.71 16.12 2.53
CA PHE A 36 8.11 15.80 2.75
C PHE A 36 8.97 15.86 1.47
N GLY A 37 8.41 16.37 0.35
CA GLY A 37 9.10 16.43 -0.93
C GLY A 37 9.38 15.06 -1.55
N LEU A 38 8.62 14.04 -1.16
CA LEU A 38 8.74 12.67 -1.64
C LEU A 38 7.70 12.39 -2.72
N LYS A 39 8.04 11.46 -3.60
CA LYS A 39 7.21 10.91 -4.66
C LYS A 39 6.91 9.44 -4.41
N ARG A 40 6.07 8.83 -5.24
CA ARG A 40 5.71 7.41 -5.10
C ARG A 40 6.96 6.52 -5.19
N GLU A 41 7.86 6.80 -6.11
CA GLU A 41 9.12 6.06 -6.31
C GLU A 41 10.11 6.16 -5.15
N ASP A 42 9.93 7.12 -4.23
CA ASP A 42 10.79 7.27 -3.05
C ASP A 42 10.42 6.33 -1.91
N ILE A 43 9.28 5.63 -2.01
CA ILE A 43 8.83 4.67 -1.00
C ILE A 43 8.67 3.27 -1.58
N PHE A 44 8.85 2.27 -0.72
CA PHE A 44 8.66 0.86 -0.99
C PHE A 44 7.39 0.40 -0.27
N ILE A 45 6.44 -0.17 -1.02
CA ILE A 45 5.18 -0.67 -0.45
C ILE A 45 5.10 -2.16 -0.70
N THR A 46 4.98 -2.95 0.37
CA THR A 46 4.70 -4.38 0.31
C THR A 46 3.28 -4.63 0.77
N THR A 47 2.48 -5.37 0.00
CA THR A 47 1.17 -5.89 0.42
C THR A 47 1.14 -7.42 0.33
N LYS A 48 0.11 -8.02 0.93
CA LYS A 48 -0.09 -9.46 1.00
C LYS A 48 -1.54 -9.72 0.59
N VAL A 49 -1.70 -10.47 -0.50
CA VAL A 49 -3.01 -10.90 -1.01
C VAL A 49 -3.60 -11.96 -0.07
N GLN A 50 -4.92 -11.93 0.15
CA GLN A 50 -5.56 -13.01 0.90
C GLN A 50 -5.50 -14.35 0.15
N ILE A 51 -5.38 -15.42 0.91
CA ILE A 51 -5.53 -16.78 0.40
C ILE A 51 -7.03 -17.11 0.39
N MET A 52 -7.51 -17.64 -0.74
CA MET A 52 -8.82 -18.27 -0.83
C MET A 52 -8.69 -19.67 -1.43
N ASP A 53 -9.60 -20.56 -1.03
CA ASP A 53 -9.71 -21.91 -1.59
C ASP A 53 -10.32 -21.87 -3.00
N GLY A 54 -9.74 -22.67 -3.92
CA GLY A 54 -10.13 -22.68 -5.33
C GLY A 54 -9.67 -21.43 -6.10
N LYS A 55 -9.82 -21.42 -7.44
CA LYS A 55 -9.52 -20.31 -8.39
C LYS A 55 -8.45 -19.30 -7.93
N VAL A 56 -7.30 -19.84 -7.49
CA VAL A 56 -6.31 -19.08 -6.71
C VAL A 56 -5.69 -17.97 -7.55
N SER A 57 -5.51 -18.20 -8.85
CA SER A 57 -4.91 -17.23 -9.77
C SER A 57 -5.82 -16.02 -9.97
N GLU A 58 -7.10 -16.24 -10.27
CA GLU A 58 -8.05 -15.16 -10.51
C GLU A 58 -8.30 -14.36 -9.23
N TRP A 59 -8.36 -15.05 -8.08
CA TRP A 59 -8.49 -14.39 -6.79
C TRP A 59 -7.26 -13.52 -6.45
N ALA A 60 -6.05 -14.04 -6.64
CA ALA A 60 -4.83 -13.28 -6.39
C ALA A 60 -4.76 -12.01 -7.26
N GLU A 61 -5.17 -12.10 -8.53
CA GLU A 61 -5.22 -10.94 -9.42
C GLU A 61 -6.26 -9.90 -8.95
N GLN A 62 -7.46 -10.34 -8.56
CA GLN A 62 -8.49 -9.45 -8.03
C GLN A 62 -8.04 -8.78 -6.73
N SER A 63 -7.51 -9.55 -5.78
CA SER A 63 -7.01 -9.07 -4.49
C SER A 63 -5.91 -8.02 -4.67
N LEU A 64 -4.97 -8.26 -5.60
CA LEU A 64 -3.93 -7.29 -5.93
C LEU A 64 -4.53 -5.99 -6.51
N LYS A 65 -5.47 -6.10 -7.46
CA LYS A 65 -6.15 -4.92 -8.06
C LYS A 65 -6.85 -4.07 -7.00
N GLU A 66 -7.58 -4.71 -6.08
CA GLU A 66 -8.24 -4.01 -4.98
C GLU A 66 -7.24 -3.35 -4.03
N SER A 67 -6.12 -4.02 -3.73
CA SER A 67 -5.05 -3.47 -2.89
C SER A 67 -4.43 -2.22 -3.54
N LEU A 68 -4.15 -2.28 -4.85
CA LEU A 68 -3.62 -1.14 -5.62
C LEU A 68 -4.57 0.06 -5.63
N GLU A 69 -5.88 -0.18 -5.80
CA GLU A 69 -6.90 0.86 -5.73
C GLU A 69 -6.94 1.52 -4.35
N LYS A 70 -6.98 0.71 -3.28
CA LYS A 70 -7.00 1.19 -1.88
C LYS A 70 -5.74 1.99 -1.55
N LEU A 71 -4.57 1.49 -1.96
CA LEU A 71 -3.27 2.13 -1.77
C LEU A 71 -3.05 3.35 -2.67
N LYS A 72 -3.94 3.62 -3.63
CA LYS A 72 -3.86 4.72 -4.59
C LYS A 72 -2.55 4.73 -5.37
N THR A 73 -2.13 3.57 -5.85
CA THR A 73 -0.90 3.43 -6.64
C THR A 73 -1.06 2.37 -7.72
N GLU A 74 -0.26 2.49 -8.78
CA GLU A 74 -0.28 1.56 -9.92
C GLU A 74 0.58 0.32 -9.70
N TYR A 75 1.46 0.34 -8.69
CA TYR A 75 2.35 -0.78 -8.39
C TYR A 75 2.68 -0.91 -6.90
N VAL A 76 3.02 -2.13 -6.50
CA VAL A 76 3.70 -2.48 -5.25
C VAL A 76 5.04 -3.12 -5.58
N ASN A 77 5.93 -3.20 -4.61
CA ASN A 77 7.30 -3.64 -4.80
C ASN A 77 7.52 -5.10 -4.40
#